data_AF-A0A7W8K1S3-F1
#
_entry.id   AF-A0A7W8K1S3-F1
#
_cell.length_a   1.000
_cell.length_b   1.000
_cell.length_c   1.000
_cell.angle_alpha   90.00
_cell.angle_beta   90.00
_cell.angle_gamma   90.00
#
_symmetry.space_group_name_H-M   'P 1'
#
loop_
_entity.id
_entity.type
_entity.pdbx_description
1 polymer ?
#
loop_
_entity_poly.entity_id
_entity_poly.type
_entity_poly.pdbx_seq_one_letter_code
_entity_poly.pdbx_strand_id
1 'polypeptide(L)'
;MELNCCAPSAPGQDVTSCPVSGTRGKAVPLITLKALLTPLALARLTPEDTFRLCPDPACDVVYFSPSQTYGTGDLKVLVFQKDQAPEVPVCYCFDHTRADLGEAASTGTDQALEASIRAHVQAGRCGCEVNNPQGSCCLGNVGTVLRSLDRQEQA
;
A
#
# COMPACT_ATOMS: atom_id res chain seq x y z
N MET A 1 -30.83 20.11 -22.60
CA MET A 1 -29.68 19.56 -23.37
C MET A 1 -29.19 18.38 -22.56
N GLU A 2 -29.72 17.19 -22.87
CA GLU A 2 -29.49 15.98 -22.07
C GLU A 2 -28.13 15.39 -22.45
N LEU A 3 -27.19 15.42 -21.50
CA LEU A 3 -25.91 14.72 -21.64
C LEU A 3 -26.15 13.21 -21.45
N ASN A 4 -26.21 12.50 -22.56
CA ASN A 4 -26.17 11.04 -22.60
C ASN A 4 -24.78 10.56 -22.14
N CYS A 5 -24.64 10.26 -20.84
CA CYS A 5 -23.36 9.95 -20.17
C CYS A 5 -23.06 8.43 -20.08
N CYS A 6 -23.75 7.57 -20.83
CA CYS A 6 -23.54 6.12 -20.77
C CYS A 6 -23.28 5.53 -22.16
N ALA A 7 -22.01 5.57 -22.57
CA ALA A 7 -21.48 4.56 -23.50
C ALA A 7 -20.65 3.56 -22.68
N PRO A 8 -20.83 2.24 -22.84
CA PRO A 8 -19.96 1.27 -22.21
C PRO A 8 -18.58 1.33 -22.87
N SER A 9 -17.56 1.71 -22.10
CA SER A 9 -16.16 1.57 -22.49
C SER A 9 -15.80 0.08 -22.58
N ALA A 10 -15.13 -0.31 -23.66
CA ALA A 10 -14.66 -1.68 -23.86
C ALA A 10 -13.78 -2.14 -22.68
N PRO A 11 -13.88 -3.41 -22.23
CA PRO A 11 -13.05 -3.91 -21.14
C PRO A 11 -11.57 -3.81 -21.53
N GLY A 12 -10.84 -2.93 -20.84
CA GLY A 12 -9.40 -2.78 -20.98
C GLY A 12 -8.69 -4.10 -20.71
N GLN A 13 -7.66 -4.41 -21.49
CA GLN A 13 -6.86 -5.62 -21.30
C GLN A 13 -6.31 -5.64 -19.87
N ASP A 14 -6.48 -6.75 -19.16
CA ASP A 14 -6.02 -6.88 -17.76
C ASP A 14 -4.49 -6.83 -17.70
N VAL A 15 -3.94 -5.64 -17.47
CA VAL A 15 -2.50 -5.45 -17.30
C VAL A 15 -2.12 -5.93 -15.90
N THR A 16 -1.34 -7.01 -15.85
CA THR A 16 -0.93 -7.65 -14.59
C THR A 16 0.47 -7.23 -14.10
N SER A 17 1.28 -6.65 -14.99
CA SER A 17 2.65 -6.19 -14.71
C SER A 17 2.76 -4.68 -14.82
N CYS A 18 3.59 -4.09 -13.96
CA CYS A 18 3.89 -2.67 -14.00
C CYS A 18 4.49 -2.31 -15.36
N PRO A 19 4.00 -1.26 -16.05
CA PRO A 19 4.53 -0.87 -17.36
C PRO A 19 5.95 -0.31 -17.31
N VAL A 20 6.43 0.07 -16.12
CA VAL A 20 7.77 0.64 -15.93
C VAL A 20 8.78 -0.45 -15.54
N SER A 21 8.51 -1.22 -14.49
CA SER A 21 9.47 -2.23 -14.01
C SER A 21 9.24 -3.65 -14.53
N GLY A 22 8.10 -3.91 -15.20
CA GLY A 22 7.70 -5.27 -15.58
C GLY A 22 7.27 -6.16 -14.41
N THR A 23 7.39 -5.68 -13.17
CA THR A 23 7.06 -6.47 -11.97
C THR A 23 5.57 -6.73 -11.88
N ARG A 24 5.18 -7.98 -11.57
CA ARG A 24 3.79 -8.35 -11.37
C ARG A 24 3.17 -7.58 -10.20
N GLY A 25 2.08 -6.88 -10.46
CA GLY A 25 1.36 -6.10 -9.46
C GLY A 25 0.34 -6.91 -8.67
N LYS A 26 0.00 -6.41 -7.48
CA LYS A 26 -1.06 -6.96 -6.62
C LYS A 26 -2.33 -6.15 -6.80
N ALA A 27 -3.49 -6.79 -7.01
CA ALA A 27 -4.76 -6.07 -7.14
C ALA A 27 -5.06 -5.23 -5.89
N VAL A 28 -5.60 -4.03 -6.08
CA VAL A 28 -5.93 -3.09 -5.00
C VAL A 28 -7.38 -2.64 -5.14
N PRO A 29 -8.18 -2.61 -4.05
CA PRO A 29 -9.53 -2.09 -4.09
C PRO A 29 -9.58 -0.62 -4.52
N LEU A 30 -10.58 -0.23 -5.30
CA LEU A 30 -10.76 1.15 -5.75
C LEU A 30 -10.90 2.15 -4.59
N ILE A 31 -11.48 1.73 -3.47
CA ILE A 31 -11.60 2.57 -2.25
C ILE A 31 -10.23 3.00 -1.72
N THR A 32 -9.20 2.16 -1.83
CA THR A 32 -7.83 2.47 -1.40
C THR A 32 -7.26 3.63 -2.20
N LEU A 33 -7.43 3.61 -3.52
CA LEU A 33 -6.99 4.72 -4.37
C LEU A 33 -7.76 6.00 -4.03
N LYS A 34 -9.09 5.93 -3.91
CA LYS A 34 -9.92 7.10 -3.58
C LYS A 34 -9.55 7.72 -2.24
N ALA A 35 -9.20 6.90 -1.25
CA ALA A 35 -8.78 7.36 0.06
C ALA A 35 -7.40 8.04 0.01
N LEU A 36 -6.43 7.44 -0.67
CA LEU A 36 -5.01 7.78 -0.54
C LEU A 36 -4.48 8.73 -1.62
N LEU A 37 -5.11 8.81 -2.79
CA LEU A 37 -4.68 9.74 -3.84
C LEU A 37 -4.86 11.19 -3.39
N THR A 38 -3.89 12.05 -3.72
CA THR A 38 -4.00 13.50 -3.61
C THR A 38 -5.18 14.01 -4.45
N PRO A 39 -5.74 15.20 -4.16
CA PRO A 39 -6.87 15.73 -4.93
C PRO A 39 -6.61 15.82 -6.44
N LEU A 40 -5.40 16.23 -6.85
CA LEU A 40 -5.03 16.33 -8.26
C LEU A 40 -4.96 14.94 -8.93
N ALA A 41 -4.38 13.95 -8.24
CA ALA A 41 -4.32 12.58 -8.74
C ALA A 41 -5.70 11.90 -8.77
N LEU A 42 -6.56 12.21 -7.80
CA LEU A 42 -7.92 11.70 -7.74
C LEU A 42 -8.78 12.24 -8.90
N ALA A 43 -8.59 13.49 -9.30
CA ALA A 43 -9.31 14.10 -10.41
C ALA A 43 -9.05 13.44 -11.78
N ARG A 44 -7.95 12.71 -11.92
CA ARG A 44 -7.59 11.95 -13.14
C ARG A 44 -7.90 10.45 -13.05
N LEU A 45 -8.51 9.97 -11.96
CA LEU A 45 -8.84 8.56 -11.76
C LEU A 45 -9.91 8.08 -12.73
N THR A 46 -9.65 6.97 -13.44
CA THR A 46 -10.64 6.21 -14.22
C THR A 46 -11.21 5.10 -13.33
N PRO A 47 -12.40 5.26 -12.71
CA PRO A 47 -12.88 4.34 -11.69
C PRO A 47 -13.23 2.93 -12.21
N GLU A 48 -13.40 2.78 -13.52
CA GLU A 48 -13.76 1.53 -14.19
C GLU A 48 -12.55 0.59 -14.36
N ASP A 49 -11.34 1.13 -14.21
CA ASP A 49 -10.11 0.37 -14.35
C ASP A 49 -9.85 -0.54 -13.15
N THR A 50 -9.22 -1.69 -13.43
CA THR A 50 -8.62 -2.52 -12.38
C THR A 50 -7.23 -2.00 -12.06
N PHE A 51 -7.04 -1.57 -10.81
CA PHE A 51 -5.75 -1.07 -10.33
C PHE A 51 -4.95 -2.12 -9.58
N ARG A 52 -3.63 -2.02 -9.70
CA ARG A 52 -2.66 -2.88 -9.02
C ARG A 52 -1.56 -2.05 -8.38
N LEU A 53 -1.09 -2.48 -7.22
CA LEU A 53 0.12 -1.97 -6.56
C LEU A 53 1.35 -2.61 -7.23
N CYS A 54 2.30 -1.79 -7.66
CA CYS A 54 3.64 -2.25 -8.02
C CYS A 54 4.47 -2.47 -6.74
N PRO A 55 4.95 -3.70 -6.45
CA PRO A 55 5.68 -3.98 -5.22
C PRO A 55 7.19 -3.69 -5.29
N ASP A 56 7.71 -3.33 -6.47
CA ASP A 56 9.14 -3.14 -6.70
C ASP A 56 9.67 -1.89 -5.97
N PRO A 57 10.63 -2.01 -5.04
CA PRO A 57 11.16 -0.87 -4.30
C PRO A 57 11.94 0.12 -5.16
N ALA A 58 12.47 -0.29 -6.31
CA ALA A 58 13.24 0.57 -7.21
C ALA A 58 12.37 1.33 -8.24
N CYS A 59 11.04 1.13 -8.21
CA CYS A 59 10.12 1.70 -9.18
C CYS A 59 9.20 2.74 -8.52
N ASP A 60 9.25 3.97 -9.01
CA ASP A 60 8.44 5.09 -8.46
C ASP A 60 6.92 4.89 -8.64
N VAL A 61 6.49 4.02 -9.55
CA VAL A 61 5.07 3.68 -9.73
C VAL A 61 4.56 2.96 -8.49
N VAL A 62 3.52 3.51 -7.86
CA VAL A 62 2.78 2.91 -6.76
C VAL A 62 1.60 2.11 -7.31
N TYR A 63 0.68 2.77 -8.03
CA TYR A 63 -0.47 2.12 -8.66
C TYR A 63 -0.40 2.19 -10.17
N PHE A 64 -0.90 1.16 -10.83
CA PHE A 64 -1.07 1.15 -12.28
C PHE A 64 -2.35 0.43 -12.68
N SER A 65 -2.85 0.80 -13.85
CA SER A 65 -3.93 0.17 -14.60
C SER A 65 -3.54 0.11 -16.07
N PRO A 66 -4.40 -0.41 -16.97
CA PRO A 66 -4.13 -0.38 -18.40
C PRO A 66 -4.02 1.03 -18.98
N SER A 67 -4.68 2.02 -18.37
CA SER A 67 -4.73 3.39 -18.88
C SER A 67 -3.92 4.40 -18.08
N GLN A 68 -3.51 4.09 -16.83
CA GLN A 68 -2.97 5.08 -15.90
C GLN A 68 -1.87 4.55 -15.00
N THR A 69 -0.99 5.44 -14.55
CA THR A 69 -0.05 5.21 -13.45
C THR A 69 -0.09 6.34 -12.42
N TYR A 70 0.17 5.97 -11.17
CA TYR A 70 0.31 6.86 -10.03
C TYR A 70 1.65 6.60 -9.34
N GLY A 71 2.44 7.65 -9.14
CA GLY A 71 3.72 7.60 -8.42
C GLY A 71 3.58 7.89 -6.94
N THR A 72 4.71 7.88 -6.22
CA THR A 72 4.77 8.22 -4.78
C THR A 72 4.20 9.61 -4.48
N GLY A 73 4.51 10.61 -5.32
CA GLY A 73 4.00 11.98 -5.19
C GLY A 73 2.49 12.15 -5.45
N ASP A 74 1.82 11.14 -5.99
CA ASP A 74 0.37 11.16 -6.19
C ASP A 74 -0.41 10.73 -4.93
N LEU A 75 0.26 10.24 -3.88
CA LEU A 75 -0.35 9.74 -2.65
C LEU A 75 -0.16 10.73 -1.48
N LYS A 76 -1.12 10.73 -0.55
CA LYS A 76 -1.11 11.52 0.68
C LYS A 76 -0.17 10.97 1.76
N VAL A 77 0.33 9.75 1.58
CA VAL A 77 1.09 9.00 2.59
C VAL A 77 2.33 8.39 1.95
N LEU A 78 3.37 8.19 2.77
CA LEU A 78 4.55 7.41 2.38
C LEU A 78 4.17 5.95 2.13
N VAL A 79 4.83 5.30 1.17
CA VAL A 79 4.49 3.94 0.73
C VAL A 79 5.56 2.96 1.20
N PHE A 80 5.18 2.01 2.07
CA PHE A 80 6.06 1.03 2.68
C PHE A 80 6.99 0.31 1.70
N GLN A 81 6.48 -0.07 0.52
CA GLN A 81 7.28 -0.78 -0.49
C GLN A 81 8.29 0.13 -1.19
N LYS A 82 8.09 1.44 -1.19
CA LYS A 82 8.84 2.42 -2.00
C LYS A 82 9.85 3.22 -1.20
N ASP A 83 9.67 3.26 0.12
CA ASP A 83 10.51 4.05 1.00
C ASP A 83 10.96 3.20 2.19
N GLN A 84 12.27 3.17 2.41
CA GLN A 84 12.92 2.43 3.50
C GLN A 84 13.22 3.33 4.71
N ALA A 85 12.88 4.62 4.66
CA ALA A 85 13.17 5.56 5.74
C ALA A 85 12.46 5.14 7.06
N PRO A 86 13.08 5.40 8.22
CA PRO A 86 12.57 4.93 9.52
C PRO A 86 11.13 5.38 9.84
N GLU A 87 10.74 6.57 9.40
CA GLU A 87 9.43 7.18 9.61
C GLU A 87 8.31 6.57 8.76
N VAL A 88 8.64 5.72 7.78
CA VAL A 88 7.65 5.16 6.86
C VAL A 88 6.73 4.19 7.63
N PRO A 89 5.39 4.37 7.56
CA PRO A 89 4.46 3.46 8.23
C PRO A 89 4.54 2.04 7.67
N VAL A 90 4.54 1.06 8.59
CA VAL A 90 4.39 -0.36 8.29
C VAL A 90 2.95 -0.80 8.58
N CYS A 91 2.39 -0.33 9.70
CA CYS A 91 0.98 -0.47 10.07
C CYS A 91 0.28 0.90 10.03
N TYR A 92 -0.36 1.19 8.91
CA TYR A 92 -1.03 2.47 8.67
C TYR A 92 -2.26 2.73 9.55
N CYS A 93 -2.89 1.68 10.11
CA CYS A 93 -4.09 1.85 10.93
C CYS A 93 -3.79 2.32 12.36
N PHE A 94 -2.60 2.00 12.87
CA PHE A 94 -2.19 2.28 14.25
C PHE A 94 -0.84 3.01 14.31
N ASP A 95 -0.44 3.59 13.16
CA ASP A 95 0.74 4.44 13.00
C ASP A 95 2.07 3.83 13.46
N HIS A 96 2.23 2.51 13.34
CA HIS A 96 3.54 1.88 13.61
C HIS A 96 4.44 2.01 12.39
N THR A 97 5.58 2.65 12.60
CA THR A 97 6.63 2.94 11.62
C THR A 97 7.74 1.88 11.63
N ARG A 98 8.66 1.94 10.66
CA ARG A 98 9.86 1.07 10.66
C ARG A 98 10.71 1.32 11.91
N ALA A 99 10.80 2.57 12.37
CA ALA A 99 11.51 2.95 13.59
C ALA A 99 10.90 2.27 14.82
N ASP A 100 9.58 2.28 14.98
CA ASP A 100 8.91 1.64 16.12
C ASP A 100 9.17 0.13 16.17
N LEU A 101 9.16 -0.53 15.00
CA LEU A 101 9.46 -1.96 14.90
C LEU A 101 10.94 -2.24 15.20
N GLY A 102 11.86 -1.36 14.77
CA GLY A 102 13.28 -1.44 15.09
C GLY A 102 13.56 -1.28 16.58
N GLU A 103 12.94 -0.28 17.22
CA GLU A 103 13.03 -0.07 18.67
C GLU A 103 12.47 -1.28 19.43
N ALA A 104 11.32 -1.79 19.01
CA ALA A 104 10.71 -2.96 19.65
C ALA A 104 11.60 -4.20 19.54
N ALA A 105 12.25 -4.44 18.39
CA ALA A 105 13.21 -5.52 18.24
C ALA A 105 14.41 -5.34 19.17
N SER A 106 15.03 -4.16 19.18
CA SER A 106 16.20 -3.87 20.01
C SER A 106 15.96 -3.97 21.52
N THR A 107 14.71 -3.77 21.94
CA THR A 107 14.28 -3.86 23.35
C THR A 107 13.65 -5.20 23.72
N GLY A 108 13.53 -6.13 22.77
CA GLY A 108 12.88 -7.44 22.97
C GLY A 108 11.37 -7.36 23.22
N THR A 109 10.71 -6.32 22.70
CA THR A 109 9.26 -6.08 22.82
C THR A 109 8.50 -6.25 21.49
N ASP A 110 9.19 -6.64 20.43
CA ASP A 110 8.65 -6.91 19.08
C ASP A 110 7.45 -7.87 19.09
N GLN A 111 7.53 -8.97 19.86
CA GLN A 111 6.42 -9.93 19.97
C GLN A 111 5.17 -9.31 20.59
N ALA A 112 5.35 -8.44 21.60
CA ALA A 112 4.25 -7.75 22.25
C ALA A 112 3.62 -6.69 21.32
N LEU A 113 4.45 -5.98 20.55
CA LEU A 113 3.99 -5.04 19.52
C LEU A 113 3.19 -5.77 18.43
N GLU A 114 3.71 -6.86 17.87
CA GLU A 114 2.99 -7.64 16.84
C GLU A 114 1.67 -8.19 17.40
N ALA A 115 1.68 -8.73 18.63
CA ALA A 115 0.49 -9.24 19.30
C ALA A 115 -0.57 -8.14 19.52
N SER A 116 -0.14 -6.93 19.88
CA SER A 116 -1.03 -5.78 20.01
C SER A 116 -1.71 -5.45 18.67
N ILE A 117 -0.95 -5.29 17.59
CA ILE A 117 -1.51 -5.03 16.24
C ILE A 117 -2.51 -6.12 15.86
N ARG A 118 -2.15 -7.39 16.09
CA ARG A 118 -3.02 -8.54 15.82
C ARG A 118 -4.33 -8.48 16.60
N ALA A 119 -4.27 -8.11 17.89
CA ALA A 119 -5.47 -7.94 18.71
C ALA A 119 -6.38 -6.82 18.19
N HIS A 120 -5.81 -5.69 17.72
CA HIS A 120 -6.60 -4.64 17.09
C HIS A 120 -7.24 -5.07 15.76
N VAL A 121 -6.52 -5.84 14.93
CA VAL A 121 -7.07 -6.42 13.69
C VAL A 121 -8.22 -7.39 13.99
N GLN A 122 -8.03 -8.31 14.94
CA GLN A 122 -9.06 -9.29 15.33
C GLN A 122 -10.32 -8.62 15.89
N ALA A 123 -10.16 -7.49 16.58
CA ALA A 123 -11.28 -6.71 17.09
C ALA A 123 -11.97 -5.82 16.03
N GLY A 124 -11.58 -5.93 14.75
CA GLY A 124 -12.20 -5.17 13.66
C GLY A 124 -11.91 -3.66 13.70
N ARG A 125 -10.85 -3.24 14.40
CA ARG A 125 -10.51 -1.81 14.55
C ARG A 125 -9.68 -1.25 13.40
N CYS A 126 -9.21 -2.09 12.47
CA CYS A 126 -8.42 -1.64 11.33
C CYS A 126 -9.30 -1.28 10.13
N GLY A 127 -8.89 -0.27 9.36
CA GLY A 127 -9.45 0.07 8.04
C GLY A 127 -8.35 0.03 6.97
N CYS A 128 -7.75 -1.16 6.75
CA CYS A 128 -6.57 -1.28 5.89
C CYS A 128 -6.85 -0.90 4.44
N GLU A 129 -8.06 -1.13 3.96
CA GLU A 129 -8.55 -0.76 2.63
C GLU A 129 -8.63 0.77 2.43
N VAL A 130 -8.63 1.56 3.51
CA VAL A 130 -8.62 3.03 3.47
C VAL A 130 -7.23 3.59 3.78
N ASN A 131 -6.53 3.00 4.75
CA ASN A 131 -5.30 3.57 5.30
C ASN A 131 -4.01 3.00 4.70
N ASN A 132 -4.00 1.73 4.26
CA ASN A 132 -2.78 1.08 3.76
C ASN A 132 -2.72 1.17 2.24
N PRO A 133 -1.64 1.69 1.62
CA PRO A 133 -1.46 1.70 0.18
C PRO A 133 -1.61 0.32 -0.49
N GLN A 134 -1.33 -0.78 0.22
CA GLN A 134 -1.54 -2.13 -0.30
C GLN A 134 -3.02 -2.53 -0.41
N GLY A 135 -3.92 -1.83 0.28
CA GLY A 135 -5.34 -2.16 0.37
C GLY A 135 -5.64 -3.46 1.13
N SER A 136 -4.65 -4.01 1.84
CA SER A 136 -4.76 -5.26 2.60
C SER A 136 -4.10 -5.17 3.97
N CYS A 137 -4.29 -6.19 4.82
CA CYS A 137 -3.77 -6.22 6.18
C CYS A 137 -2.25 -6.01 6.24
N CYS A 138 -1.81 -5.12 7.15
CA CYS A 138 -0.40 -4.78 7.34
C CYS A 138 0.44 -5.86 8.03
N LEU A 139 -0.17 -6.86 8.68
CA LEU A 139 0.56 -7.89 9.46
C LEU A 139 1.63 -8.62 8.63
N GLY A 140 1.40 -8.81 7.32
CA GLY A 140 2.41 -9.38 6.43
C GLY A 140 3.66 -8.50 6.29
N ASN A 141 3.49 -7.17 6.26
CA ASN A 141 4.60 -6.22 6.24
C ASN A 141 5.31 -6.20 7.59
N VAL A 142 4.55 -6.13 8.70
CA VAL A 142 5.09 -6.14 10.08
C VAL A 142 6.01 -7.34 10.29
N GLY A 143 5.50 -8.56 10.04
CA GLY A 143 6.32 -9.75 10.20
C GLY A 143 7.52 -9.81 9.26
N THR A 144 7.44 -9.19 8.08
CA THR A 144 8.59 -9.11 7.15
C THR A 144 9.70 -8.23 7.71
N VAL A 145 9.33 -7.08 8.30
CA VAL A 145 10.29 -6.16 8.94
C VAL A 145 10.94 -6.82 10.16
N LEU A 146 10.16 -7.36 11.09
CA LEU A 146 10.70 -8.00 12.31
C LEU A 146 11.67 -9.14 11.96
N ARG A 147 11.26 -10.06 11.07
CA ARG A 147 12.16 -11.14 10.60
C ARG A 147 13.42 -10.63 9.91
N SER A 148 13.41 -9.43 9.32
CA SER A 148 14.59 -8.86 8.67
C SER A 148 15.58 -8.30 9.70
N LEU A 149 15.07 -7.76 10.81
CA LEU A 149 15.87 -7.26 11.93
C LEU A 149 16.52 -8.41 12.69
N ASP A 150 15.78 -9.49 12.99
CA ASP A 150 16.33 -10.69 13.64
C ASP A 150 17.54 -11.27 12.90
N ARG A 151 17.51 -11.25 11.56
CA ARG A 151 18.62 -11.75 10.72
C ARG A 151 19.83 -10.83 10.72
N GLN A 152 19.64 -9.53 10.95
CA GLN A 152 20.74 -8.56 11.02
C GLN A 152 21.47 -8.64 12.35
N GLU A 153 20.77 -8.98 13.44
CA GLU A 153 21.38 -9.15 14.77
C GLU A 153 22.16 -10.47 14.91
N GLN A 154 21.86 -11.46 14.07
CA GLN A 154 22.50 -12.78 14.06
C GLN A 154 23.66 -12.90 13.07
N ALA A 155 23.93 -11.86 12.27
CA ALA A 155 24.98 -11.82 11.25
C ALA A 155 26.21 -11.05 11.75
#